data_AF-A0A7K0XK45-F1
#
_entry.id   AF-A0A7K0XK45-F1
#
_cell.length_a   1.000
_cell.length_b   1.000
_cell.length_c   1.000
_cell.angle_alpha   90.00
_cell.angle_beta   90.00
_cell.angle_gamma   90.00
#
_symmetry.space_group_name_H-M   'P 1'
#
loop_
_entity.id
_entity.type
_entity.pdbx_description
1 polymer ?
#
loop_
_entity_poly.entity_id
_entity_poly.type
_entity_poly.pdbx_seq_one_letter_code
_entity_poly.pdbx_strand_id
1 'polypeptide(L)'
;MERDFDVVIIGSGFGGSVSALRLTEKNYRVAVLEAGRRFRDKDFPKTSWRLSKFLYAPRLGLRGIQRIHALPDVLVLAGAGVGGGSLVYANTLYIPPDTYFNDKQWKHITDWKAELLPWYDQASRMLGVADNPYFSPSDAAMKEAAI
;
A
#
# COMPACT_ATOMS: atom_id res chain seq x y z
N MET A 1 10.50 23.76 21.52
CA MET A 1 11.19 22.57 20.95
C MET A 1 11.26 22.80 19.46
N GLU A 2 12.44 23.17 18.96
CA GLU A 2 12.69 23.35 17.53
C GLU A 2 12.61 21.97 16.87
N ARG A 3 11.71 21.80 15.90
CA ARG A 3 11.48 20.52 15.22
C ARG A 3 12.10 20.59 13.83
N ASP A 4 13.43 20.56 13.80
CA ASP A 4 14.17 20.52 12.55
C ASP A 4 14.28 19.08 12.05
N PHE A 5 13.94 18.91 10.77
CA PHE A 5 14.07 17.65 10.04
C PHE A 5 14.78 17.93 8.73
N ASP A 6 15.54 16.95 8.27
CA ASP A 6 16.27 17.06 7.01
C ASP A 6 15.33 16.70 5.83
N VAL A 7 14.36 15.82 6.08
CA VAL A 7 13.33 15.43 5.09
C VAL A 7 11.96 15.32 5.74
N VAL A 8 10.93 15.81 5.05
CA VAL A 8 9.52 15.61 5.40
C VAL A 8 8.84 14.77 4.34
N ILE A 9 8.22 13.66 4.75
CA ILE A 9 7.46 12.73 3.91
C ILE A 9 5.98 12.92 4.20
N ILE A 10 5.20 13.15 3.13
CA ILE A 10 3.75 13.29 3.22
C ILE A 10 3.09 11.98 2.82
N GLY A 11 2.43 11.33 3.78
CA GLY A 11 1.80 10.02 3.65
C GLY A 11 2.70 8.89 4.09
N SER A 12 2.12 7.93 4.81
CA SER A 12 2.82 6.78 5.39
C SER A 12 2.48 5.45 4.69
N GLY A 13 2.05 5.52 3.42
CA GLY A 13 1.84 4.33 2.58
C GLY A 13 3.16 3.61 2.23
N PHE A 14 3.11 2.66 1.30
CA PHE A 14 4.30 1.90 0.87
C PHE A 14 5.48 2.80 0.48
N GLY A 15 5.28 3.73 -0.46
CA GLY A 15 6.35 4.63 -0.92
C GLY A 15 6.91 5.52 0.21
N GLY A 16 6.04 6.07 1.05
CA GLY A 16 6.46 6.90 2.18
C GLY A 16 7.22 6.11 3.26
N SER A 17 6.76 4.90 3.59
CA SER A 17 7.42 4.02 4.56
C SER A 17 8.77 3.52 4.06
N VAL A 18 8.89 3.14 2.78
CA VAL A 18 10.17 2.74 2.17
C VAL A 18 11.14 3.93 2.16
N SER A 19 10.67 5.11 1.76
CA SER A 19 11.50 6.31 1.72
C SER A 19 12.00 6.68 3.12
N ALA A 20 11.11 6.64 4.11
CA ALA A 20 11.47 6.89 5.51
C ALA A 20 12.56 5.93 5.98
N LEU A 21 12.38 4.63 5.76
CA LEU A 21 13.37 3.62 6.13
C LEU A 21 14.74 3.93 5.48
N ARG A 22 14.81 4.07 4.16
CA ARG A 22 16.06 4.27 3.43
C ARG A 22 16.79 5.56 3.79
N LEU A 23 16.04 6.62 4.08
CA LEU A 23 16.62 7.88 4.54
C LEU A 23 17.13 7.77 5.99
N THR A 24 16.39 7.12 6.87
CA THR A 24 16.84 6.91 8.26
C THR A 24 18.06 5.98 8.35
N GLU A 25 18.17 4.97 7.48
CA GLU A 25 19.38 4.13 7.36
C GLU A 25 20.63 4.94 6.99
N LYS A 26 20.45 6.10 6.34
CA LYS A 26 21.52 7.06 6.02
C LYS A 26 21.68 8.16 7.08
N ASN A 27 21.06 8.01 8.25
CA ASN A 27 21.09 8.95 9.38
C ASN A 27 20.40 10.31 9.14
N TYR A 28 19.52 10.43 8.15
CA TYR A 28 18.68 11.63 8.02
C TYR A 28 17.62 11.69 9.12
N ARG A 29 17.34 12.88 9.63
CA ARG A 29 16.17 13.16 10.49
C ARG A 29 14.94 13.31 9.62
N VAL A 30 14.06 12.31 9.68
CA VAL A 30 12.87 12.24 8.82
C VAL A 30 11.60 12.47 9.64
N ALA A 31 10.75 13.39 9.19
CA ALA A 31 9.38 13.50 9.65
C ALA A 31 8.43 12.83 8.66
N VAL A 32 7.51 12.00 9.16
CA VAL A 32 6.42 11.43 8.35
C VAL A 32 5.10 12.01 8.82
N LEU A 33 4.35 12.64 7.92
CA LEU A 33 3.03 13.22 8.20
C LEU A 33 1.95 12.35 7.58
N GLU A 34 1.04 11.84 8.40
CA GLU A 34 -0.08 11.00 7.97
C GLU A 34 -1.41 11.66 8.36
N ALA A 35 -2.37 11.65 7.45
CA ALA A 35 -3.68 12.25 7.65
C ALA A 35 -4.60 11.38 8.52
N GLY A 36 -4.41 10.06 8.45
CA GLY A 36 -5.09 9.10 9.31
C GLY A 36 -4.39 8.87 10.66
N ARG A 37 -5.06 8.10 11.53
CA ARG A 37 -4.50 7.73 12.83
C ARG A 37 -3.60 6.50 12.73
N ARG A 38 -2.82 6.25 13.79
CA ARG A 38 -2.21 4.93 13.99
C ARG A 38 -3.28 3.95 14.49
N PHE A 39 -3.36 2.79 13.85
CA PHE A 39 -4.24 1.69 14.24
C PHE A 39 -3.41 0.58 14.87
N ARG A 40 -3.96 -0.03 15.92
CA ARG A 40 -3.51 -1.33 16.45
C ARG A 40 -4.56 -2.37 16.08
N ASP A 41 -4.23 -3.64 16.25
CA ASP A 41 -5.12 -4.77 15.89
C ASP A 41 -6.55 -4.63 16.45
N LYS A 42 -6.67 -4.20 17.72
CA LYS A 42 -7.97 -3.97 18.37
C LYS A 42 -8.77 -2.77 17.82
N ASP A 43 -8.09 -1.86 17.12
CA ASP A 43 -8.70 -0.64 16.59
C ASP A 43 -9.41 -0.92 15.25
N PHE A 44 -9.07 -2.01 14.55
CA PHE A 44 -9.67 -2.38 13.27
C PHE A 44 -11.17 -2.69 13.39
N PRO A 45 -11.98 -2.32 12.37
CA PRO A 45 -13.39 -2.65 12.34
C PRO A 45 -13.58 -4.16 12.13
N LYS A 46 -14.30 -4.82 13.04
CA LYS A 46 -14.71 -6.22 12.85
C LYS A 46 -15.68 -6.40 11.67
N THR A 47 -16.41 -5.33 11.32
CA THR A 47 -17.38 -5.31 10.22
C THR A 47 -17.44 -3.90 9.62
N SER A 48 -17.78 -3.80 8.33
CA SER A 48 -17.94 -2.53 7.60
C SER A 48 -19.07 -1.64 8.17
N TRP A 49 -20.05 -2.25 8.84
CA TRP A 49 -21.16 -1.54 9.52
C TRP A 49 -20.71 -0.63 10.66
N ARG A 50 -19.48 -0.79 11.18
CA ARG A 50 -18.91 0.12 12.18
C ARG A 50 -18.35 1.38 11.51
N LEU A 51 -19.23 2.19 10.94
CA LEU A 51 -18.90 3.33 10.06
C LEU A 51 -17.82 4.26 10.62
N SER A 52 -17.83 4.59 11.91
CA SER A 52 -16.82 5.47 12.53
C SER A 52 -15.40 4.88 12.53
N LYS A 53 -15.28 3.55 12.52
CA LYS A 53 -14.02 2.79 12.43
C LYS A 53 -13.68 2.35 11.01
N PHE A 54 -14.68 2.25 10.15
CA PHE A 54 -14.50 1.83 8.77
C PHE A 54 -14.23 3.02 7.86
N LEU A 55 -15.10 4.03 7.82
CA LEU A 55 -15.00 5.15 6.88
C LEU A 55 -14.14 6.31 7.42
N TYR A 56 -13.28 6.84 6.56
CA TYR A 56 -12.52 8.06 6.79
C TYR A 56 -13.25 9.26 6.16
N ALA A 57 -13.99 9.99 6.99
CA ALA A 57 -14.66 11.24 6.63
C ALA A 57 -14.53 12.20 7.83
N PRO A 58 -13.37 12.84 8.02
CA PRO A 58 -13.05 13.57 9.25
C PRO A 58 -14.00 14.76 9.51
N ARG A 59 -14.56 15.35 8.44
CA ARG A 59 -15.60 16.40 8.54
C ARG A 59 -16.89 15.92 9.22
N LEU A 60 -17.17 14.62 9.18
CA LEU A 60 -18.31 13.97 9.82
C LEU A 60 -17.92 13.25 11.12
N GLY A 61 -16.70 13.48 11.63
CA GLY A 61 -16.17 12.80 12.82
C GLY A 61 -15.76 11.33 12.58
N LEU A 62 -15.83 10.83 11.35
CA LEU A 62 -15.47 9.45 11.01
C LEU A 62 -13.97 9.37 10.69
N ARG A 63 -13.23 8.52 11.42
CA ARG A 63 -11.77 8.42 11.34
C ARG A 63 -11.31 6.97 11.14
N GLY A 64 -12.06 6.23 10.33
CA GLY A 64 -11.79 4.84 10.00
C GLY A 64 -10.63 4.65 9.02
N ILE A 65 -10.37 3.39 8.67
CA ILE A 65 -9.25 2.98 7.81
C ILE A 65 -9.50 3.21 6.31
N GLN A 66 -10.77 3.22 5.87
CA GLN A 66 -11.16 3.24 4.46
C GLN A 66 -11.56 4.64 4.04
N ARG A 67 -10.82 5.22 3.10
CA ARG A 67 -11.20 6.43 2.38
C ARG A 67 -11.82 6.04 1.05
N ILE A 68 -12.88 6.75 0.67
CA ILE A 68 -13.61 6.53 -0.57
C ILE A 68 -13.68 7.86 -1.30
N HIS A 69 -13.18 7.89 -2.54
CA HIS A 69 -13.33 9.02 -3.44
C HIS A 69 -14.29 8.61 -4.57
N ALA A 70 -15.48 9.20 -4.56
CA ALA A 70 -16.43 9.06 -5.65
C ALA A 70 -16.11 10.10 -6.73
N LEU A 71 -15.79 9.61 -7.92
CA LEU A 71 -15.71 10.37 -9.17
C LEU A 71 -16.88 9.95 -10.07
N PRO A 72 -17.23 10.70 -11.13
CA PRO A 72 -18.43 10.44 -11.92
C PRO A 72 -18.58 8.98 -12.40
N ASP A 73 -17.47 8.36 -12.83
CA ASP A 73 -17.48 7.01 -13.42
C ASP A 73 -16.65 6.00 -12.61
N VAL A 74 -16.02 6.40 -11.52
CA VAL A 74 -15.09 5.54 -10.77
C VAL A 74 -15.13 5.80 -9.27
N LEU A 75 -15.02 4.72 -8.50
CA LEU A 75 -14.85 4.76 -7.06
C LEU A 75 -13.42 4.38 -6.71
N VAL A 76 -12.66 5.31 -6.11
CA VAL A 76 -11.29 5.03 -5.67
C VAL A 76 -11.29 4.73 -4.18
N LEU A 77 -10.84 3.51 -3.84
CA LEU A 77 -10.67 3.03 -2.49
C LEU A 77 -9.22 3.23 -2.04
N ALA A 78 -9.01 3.93 -0.93
CA ALA A 78 -7.68 4.18 -0.38
C ALA A 78 -7.65 3.97 1.13
N GLY A 79 -6.49 3.61 1.68
CA GLY A 79 -6.29 3.53 3.12
C GLY A 79 -5.99 4.91 3.73
N ALA A 80 -6.52 5.17 4.92
CA ALA A 80 -6.27 6.39 5.68
C ALA A 80 -5.82 6.05 7.11
N GLY A 81 -4.52 6.09 7.34
CA GLY A 81 -3.89 5.70 8.60
C GLY A 81 -2.41 5.44 8.44
N VAL A 82 -1.71 5.25 9.55
CA VAL A 82 -0.29 4.86 9.52
C VAL A 82 -0.14 3.52 8.81
N GLY A 83 0.50 3.50 7.63
CA GLY A 83 0.55 2.36 6.70
C GLY A 83 -0.20 2.59 5.38
N GLY A 84 -1.10 3.58 5.34
CA GLY A 84 -1.86 3.96 4.15
C GLY A 84 -2.63 2.78 3.54
N GLY A 85 -2.47 2.56 2.23
CA GLY A 85 -3.15 1.48 1.51
C GLY A 85 -2.87 0.07 2.04
N SER A 86 -1.76 -0.15 2.75
CA SER A 86 -1.46 -1.47 3.34
C SER A 86 -2.47 -1.89 4.42
N LEU A 87 -3.25 -0.95 4.96
CA LEU A 87 -4.31 -1.23 5.94
C LEU A 87 -5.56 -1.87 5.32
N VAL A 88 -5.74 -1.76 4.00
CA VAL A 88 -6.98 -2.13 3.30
C VAL A 88 -6.76 -2.99 2.06
N TYR A 89 -5.52 -3.18 1.61
CA TYR A 89 -5.21 -4.00 0.44
C TYR A 89 -5.35 -5.51 0.71
N ALA A 90 -5.42 -6.29 -0.38
CA ALA A 90 -5.69 -7.73 -0.33
C ALA A 90 -4.43 -8.61 -0.07
N ASN A 91 -3.29 -8.02 0.31
CA ASN A 91 -2.02 -8.75 0.52
C ASN A 91 -1.51 -9.55 -0.70
N THR A 92 -1.86 -9.10 -1.90
CA THR A 92 -1.43 -9.74 -3.14
C THR A 92 -0.17 -9.07 -3.69
N LEU A 93 0.91 -9.82 -3.84
CA LEU A 93 2.26 -9.29 -4.11
C LEU A 93 2.88 -10.01 -5.32
N TYR A 94 2.55 -9.55 -6.54
CA TYR A 94 3.06 -10.12 -7.78
C TYR A 94 4.23 -9.32 -8.35
N ILE A 95 5.12 -10.02 -9.06
CA ILE A 95 6.05 -9.39 -10.00
C ILE A 95 5.31 -9.25 -11.33
N PRO A 96 5.28 -8.06 -11.96
CA PRO A 96 4.66 -7.87 -13.26
C PRO A 96 5.29 -8.77 -14.34
N PRO A 97 4.54 -9.14 -15.40
CA PRO A 97 5.08 -9.86 -16.54
C PRO A 97 6.03 -8.99 -17.38
N ASP A 98 6.79 -9.61 -18.27
CA ASP A 98 7.76 -8.91 -19.13
C ASP A 98 7.14 -7.87 -20.05
N THR A 99 5.85 -7.99 -20.37
CA THR A 99 5.11 -6.98 -21.13
C THR A 99 5.07 -5.63 -20.40
N TYR A 100 5.04 -5.62 -19.06
CA TYR A 100 5.11 -4.40 -18.26
C TYR A 100 6.48 -3.73 -18.34
N PHE A 101 7.55 -4.51 -18.10
CA PHE A 101 8.92 -3.97 -18.14
C PHE A 101 9.33 -3.51 -19.54
N ASN A 102 8.78 -4.12 -20.58
CA ASN A 102 9.01 -3.78 -21.98
C ASN A 102 7.96 -2.83 -22.58
N ASP A 103 7.16 -2.14 -21.75
CA ASP A 103 6.16 -1.20 -22.23
C ASP A 103 6.82 -0.08 -23.05
N LYS A 104 6.24 0.25 -24.20
CA LYS A 104 6.76 1.25 -25.14
C LYS A 104 6.91 2.63 -24.50
N GLN A 105 6.09 2.94 -23.49
CA GLN A 105 6.15 4.22 -22.77
C GLN A 105 7.49 4.44 -22.06
N TRP A 106 8.13 3.37 -21.57
CA TRP A 106 9.26 3.50 -20.63
C TRP A 106 10.49 2.69 -21.02
N LYS A 107 10.36 1.64 -21.84
CA LYS A 107 11.46 0.68 -22.14
C LYS A 107 12.74 1.28 -22.72
N HIS A 108 12.67 2.50 -23.25
CA HIS A 108 13.80 3.18 -23.88
C HIS A 108 14.68 3.94 -22.89
N ILE A 109 14.24 4.07 -21.63
CA ILE A 109 15.01 4.76 -20.57
C ILE A 109 16.14 3.86 -20.05
N THR A 110 15.83 2.59 -19.76
CA THR A 110 16.76 1.60 -19.24
C THR A 110 16.16 0.19 -19.33
N ASP A 111 16.95 -0.84 -19.00
CA ASP A 111 16.45 -2.18 -18.73
C ASP A 111 15.77 -2.21 -17.35
N TRP A 112 14.48 -1.86 -17.32
CA TRP A 112 13.69 -1.81 -16.10
C TRP A 112 13.64 -3.12 -15.34
N LYS A 113 13.64 -4.26 -16.04
CA LYS A 113 13.58 -5.57 -15.38
C LYS A 113 14.88 -5.81 -14.63
N ALA A 114 16.03 -5.59 -15.28
CA ALA A 114 17.32 -5.72 -14.63
C ALA A 114 17.49 -4.73 -13.46
N GLU A 115 17.06 -3.48 -13.61
CA GLU A 115 17.16 -2.48 -12.54
C GLU A 115 16.26 -2.77 -11.34
N LEU A 116 15.03 -3.24 -11.57
CA LEU A 116 14.03 -3.38 -10.52
C LEU A 116 14.05 -4.74 -9.82
N LEU A 117 14.48 -5.81 -10.49
CA LEU A 117 14.46 -7.17 -9.91
C LEU A 117 15.18 -7.30 -8.55
N PRO A 118 16.36 -6.70 -8.32
CA PRO A 118 17.00 -6.73 -7.00
C PRO A 118 16.13 -6.10 -5.90
N TRP A 119 15.35 -5.07 -6.24
CA TRP A 119 14.48 -4.39 -5.30
C TRP A 119 13.17 -5.15 -5.06
N TYR A 120 12.64 -5.84 -6.08
CA TYR A 120 11.54 -6.80 -5.91
C TYR A 120 11.96 -7.92 -4.95
N ASP A 121 13.15 -8.48 -5.14
CA ASP A 121 13.71 -9.52 -4.27
C ASP A 121 13.86 -9.04 -2.81
N GLN A 122 14.40 -7.84 -2.60
CA GLN A 122 14.48 -7.24 -1.26
C GLN A 122 13.10 -7.00 -0.65
N ALA A 123 12.17 -6.40 -1.39
CA ALA A 123 10.81 -6.13 -0.91
C ALA A 123 10.07 -7.42 -0.55
N SER A 124 10.20 -8.47 -1.37
CA SER A 124 9.59 -9.78 -1.12
C SER A 124 10.03 -10.40 0.21
N ARG A 125 11.33 -10.34 0.51
CA ARG A 125 11.84 -10.80 1.83
C ARG A 125 11.31 -9.96 2.98
N MET A 126 11.34 -8.63 2.85
CA MET A 126 10.90 -7.73 3.92
C MET A 126 9.41 -7.82 4.21
N LEU A 127 8.59 -8.04 3.18
CA LEU A 127 7.14 -8.19 3.31
C LEU A 127 6.72 -9.63 3.65
N GLY A 128 7.65 -10.59 3.62
CA GLY A 128 7.35 -12.00 3.89
C GLY A 128 6.45 -12.63 2.84
N VAL A 129 6.68 -12.34 1.56
CA VAL A 129 5.93 -12.93 0.45
C VAL A 129 6.01 -14.46 0.54
N ALA A 130 4.85 -15.10 0.51
CA ALA A 130 4.71 -16.55 0.57
C ALA A 130 3.51 -16.98 -0.29
N ASP A 131 3.55 -18.24 -0.75
CA ASP A 131 2.41 -18.83 -1.43
C ASP A 131 1.23 -18.99 -0.47
N ASN A 132 0.03 -18.66 -0.94
CA ASN A 132 -1.19 -18.92 -0.20
C ASN A 132 -1.49 -20.44 -0.25
N PRO A 133 -1.45 -21.17 0.88
CA PRO A 133 -1.71 -22.60 0.87
C PRO A 133 -3.21 -22.94 0.72
N TYR A 134 -4.09 -21.95 0.87
CA TYR A 134 -5.53 -22.15 0.85
C TYR A 134 -6.09 -22.05 -0.57
N PHE A 135 -6.60 -23.16 -1.08
CA PHE A 135 -7.36 -23.22 -2.33
C PHE A 135 -8.86 -23.23 -2.01
N SER A 136 -9.54 -22.13 -2.31
CA SER A 136 -10.96 -21.93 -2.01
C SER A 136 -11.86 -22.45 -3.15
N PRO A 137 -13.17 -22.66 -2.89
CA PRO A 137 -14.14 -22.93 -3.95
C PRO A 137 -14.17 -21.84 -5.04
N SER A 138 -13.91 -20.59 -4.67
CA SER A 138 -13.81 -19.49 -5.63
C SER A 138 -12.61 -19.66 -6.56
N ASP A 139 -11.47 -20.14 -6.04
CA ASP A 139 -10.28 -20.43 -6.86
C ASP A 139 -10.56 -21.57 -7.85
N ALA A 140 -11.31 -22.60 -7.43
CA ALA A 140 -11.75 -23.68 -8.30
C ALA A 140 -12.62 -23.16 -9.46
N ALA A 141 -13.62 -22.34 -9.15
CA ALA A 141 -14.50 -21.73 -10.15
C ALA A 141 -13.73 -20.81 -11.11
N MET A 142 -12.78 -20.02 -10.60
CA MET A 142 -11.91 -19.17 -11.43
C MET A 142 -11.02 -19.99 -12.37
N LYS A 143 -10.51 -21.13 -11.90
CA LYS A 143 -9.70 -22.04 -12.72
C LYS A 143 -10.51 -22.71 -13.83
N GLU A 144 -11.76 -23.08 -13.57
CA GLU A 144 -12.67 -23.64 -14.58
C GLU A 144 -13.05 -22.61 -15.65
N ALA A 145 -13.20 -21.34 -15.26
CA ALA A 145 -13.54 -20.25 -16.16
C ALA A 145 -12.34 -19.70 -16.96
N ALA A 146 -11.10 -20.02 -16.58
CA ALA A 146 -9.90 -19.60 -17.29
C ALA A 146 -9.70 -20.47 -18.54
N ILE A 147 -10.31 -20.05 -19.65
CA ILE A 147 -10.19 -20.64 -20.99
C ILE A 147 -8.82 -20.30 -21.59
#